data_AF-I3C648-F1
#
_entry.id   AF-I3C648-F1
#
_cell.length_a   1.000
_cell.length_b   1.000
_cell.length_c   1.000
_cell.angle_alpha   90.00
_cell.angle_beta   90.00
_cell.angle_gamma   90.00
#
_symmetry.space_group_name_H-M   'P 1'
#
loop_
_entity.id
_entity.type
_entity.pdbx_description
1 polymer ?
#
loop_
_entity_poly.entity_id
_entity_poly.type
_entity_poly.pdbx_seq_one_letter_code
_entity_poly.pdbx_strand_id
1 'polypeptide(L)'
;MNFIYRLLLTFNATSLIIVVYLVKVEVLLNNLNCYLFGLPNYVSYVLYFLIPIFLTFISLLIAKFLSKDNISLGTIKSIEQANNAFLPSYLGYFFVALSVPYVDTLIFVFAILFVFTFLSQTLYFNPLFLIFKYHFYYLTTTNEIKIFIITRRILKDPKNTEFEQLRRINDFTFIDLTK
;
A
#
# COMPACT_ATOMS: atom_id res chain seq x y z
N MET A 1 -14.16 -11.34 -3.86
CA MET A 1 -12.70 -11.16 -3.72
C MET A 1 -12.28 -9.69 -3.67
N ASN A 2 -12.76 -8.83 -4.58
CA ASN A 2 -12.32 -7.43 -4.64
C ASN A 2 -12.54 -6.67 -3.34
N PHE A 3 -13.65 -6.89 -2.62
CA PHE A 3 -13.90 -6.22 -1.34
C PHE A 3 -12.86 -6.57 -0.25
N ILE A 4 -12.61 -7.86 -0.01
CA ILE A 4 -11.63 -8.33 0.98
C ILE A 4 -10.22 -7.85 0.61
N TYR A 5 -9.87 -7.94 -0.68
CA TYR A 5 -8.59 -7.47 -1.17
C TYR A 5 -8.41 -5.96 -0.98
N ARG A 6 -9.44 -5.17 -1.28
CA ARG A 6 -9.45 -3.72 -1.02
C ARG A 6 -9.31 -3.41 0.46
N LEU A 7 -9.98 -4.16 1.34
CA LEU A 7 -9.87 -3.97 2.79
C LEU A 7 -8.45 -4.24 3.27
N LEU A 8 -7.82 -5.32 2.78
CA LEU A 8 -6.42 -5.63 3.05
C LEU A 8 -5.47 -4.53 2.53
N LEU A 9 -5.71 -3.99 1.33
CA LEU A 9 -4.91 -2.90 0.78
C LEU A 9 -5.07 -1.60 1.57
N THR A 10 -6.29 -1.24 1.98
CA THR A 10 -6.53 -0.08 2.85
C THR A 10 -5.82 -0.25 4.19
N PHE A 11 -5.92 -1.43 4.80
CA PHE A 11 -5.21 -1.72 6.04
C PHE A 11 -3.71 -1.59 5.86
N ASN A 12 -3.13 -2.21 4.82
CA ASN A 12 -1.70 -2.09 4.55
C ASN A 12 -1.26 -0.64 4.32
N ALA A 13 -2.02 0.13 3.54
CA ALA A 13 -1.72 1.53 3.28
C ALA A 13 -1.72 2.38 4.57
N THR A 14 -2.62 2.12 5.51
CA THR A 14 -2.73 2.91 6.74
C THR A 14 -1.90 2.34 7.90
N SER A 15 -1.55 1.05 7.87
CA SER A 15 -0.94 0.30 8.99
C SER A 15 0.34 0.90 9.58
N LEU A 16 1.14 1.63 8.78
CA LEU A 16 2.37 2.25 9.28
C LEU A 16 2.10 3.32 10.35
N ILE A 17 0.91 3.92 10.39
CA ILE A 17 0.53 4.83 11.49
C ILE A 17 0.52 4.11 12.84
N ILE A 18 0.06 2.85 12.86
CA ILE A 18 0.02 2.02 14.07
C ILE A 18 1.44 1.67 14.50
N VAL A 19 2.30 1.28 13.54
CA VAL A 19 3.71 0.97 13.82
C VAL A 19 4.41 2.16 14.44
N VAL A 20 4.29 3.36 13.85
CA VAL A 20 4.91 4.58 14.38
C VAL A 20 4.38 4.93 15.76
N TYR A 21 3.07 4.78 15.99
CA TYR A 21 2.48 5.03 17.31
C TYR A 21 3.00 4.05 18.37
N LEU A 22 3.09 2.75 18.06
CA LEU A 22 3.62 1.73 18.98
C LEU A 22 5.08 1.99 19.35
N VAL A 23 5.88 2.44 18.38
CA VAL A 23 7.27 2.88 18.62
C VAL A 23 7.29 4.12 19.53
N LYS A 24 6.41 5.10 19.27
CA LYS A 24 6.30 6.34 20.04
C LYS A 24 5.88 6.13 21.50
N VAL A 25 5.01 5.16 21.77
CA VAL A 25 4.58 4.81 23.13
C VAL A 25 5.51 3.77 23.78
N GLU A 26 6.58 3.36 23.08
CA GLU A 26 7.57 2.39 23.56
C GLU A 26 6.94 1.06 24.01
N VAL A 27 5.98 0.56 23.23
CA VAL A 27 5.35 -0.74 23.53
C VAL A 27 6.36 -1.86 23.25
N LEU A 28 6.89 -2.49 24.30
CA LEU A 28 7.90 -3.54 24.19
C LEU A 28 7.29 -4.94 24.33
N LEU A 29 7.73 -5.87 23.47
CA LEU A 29 7.37 -7.29 23.56
C LEU A 29 7.95 -7.97 24.80
N ASN A 30 9.03 -7.41 25.37
CA ASN A 30 9.71 -7.92 26.56
C ASN A 30 8.77 -8.07 27.75
N ASN A 31 7.73 -7.23 27.82
CA ASN A 31 6.77 -7.21 28.92
C ASN A 31 5.67 -8.26 28.77
N LEU A 32 5.59 -8.96 27.62
CA LEU A 32 4.53 -9.94 27.35
C LEU A 32 4.84 -11.33 27.93
N ASN A 33 6.11 -11.69 28.10
CA ASN A 33 6.49 -13.01 28.60
C ASN A 33 7.88 -12.97 29.27
N CYS A 34 8.08 -13.75 30.33
CA CYS A 34 9.35 -13.84 31.06
C CYS A 34 10.51 -14.31 30.17
N TYR A 35 10.24 -15.13 29.14
CA TYR A 35 11.24 -15.58 28.17
C TYR A 35 11.72 -14.48 27.20
N LEU A 36 10.98 -13.36 27.09
CA LEU A 36 11.28 -12.25 26.19
C LEU A 36 11.98 -11.08 26.90
N PHE A 37 12.19 -11.18 28.22
CA PHE A 37 12.71 -10.08 29.05
C PHE A 37 14.10 -9.59 28.64
N GLY A 38 14.95 -10.47 28.09
CA GLY A 38 16.31 -10.14 27.65
C GLY A 38 16.42 -9.60 26.22
N LEU A 39 15.31 -9.42 25.48
CA LEU A 39 15.37 -8.96 24.10
C LEU A 39 15.70 -7.46 24.02
N PRO A 40 16.53 -7.02 23.07
CA PRO A 40 16.73 -5.60 22.82
C PRO A 40 15.45 -4.91 22.33
N ASN A 41 15.18 -3.67 22.79
CA ASN A 41 13.95 -2.93 22.46
C ASN A 41 13.71 -2.80 20.95
N TYR A 42 14.78 -2.61 20.16
CA TYR A 42 14.68 -2.48 18.70
C TYR A 42 14.09 -3.73 18.02
N VAL A 43 14.18 -4.91 18.64
CA VAL A 43 13.59 -6.14 18.11
C VAL A 43 12.07 -6.02 18.03
N SER A 44 11.45 -5.40 19.05
CA SER A 44 10.00 -5.15 19.06
C SER A 44 9.61 -4.25 17.88
N TYR A 45 10.37 -3.18 17.64
CA TYR A 45 10.10 -2.22 16.57
C TYR A 45 10.28 -2.84 15.17
N VAL A 46 11.32 -3.66 15.00
CA VAL A 46 11.53 -4.42 13.76
C VAL A 46 10.38 -5.38 13.53
N LEU A 47 9.92 -6.10 14.55
CA LEU A 47 8.79 -7.01 14.42
C LEU A 47 7.49 -6.28 14.04
N TYR A 48 7.20 -5.14 14.65
CA TYR A 48 6.03 -4.33 14.27
C TYR A 48 6.10 -3.87 12.82
N PHE A 49 7.28 -3.49 12.32
CA PHE A 49 7.47 -3.11 10.92
C PHE A 49 7.42 -4.30 9.95
N LEU A 50 7.79 -5.51 10.38
CA LEU A 50 7.68 -6.72 9.57
C LEU A 50 6.24 -7.16 9.34
N ILE A 51 5.31 -6.87 10.26
CA ILE A 51 3.89 -7.21 10.12
C ILE A 51 3.27 -6.60 8.83
N PRO A 52 3.33 -5.29 8.57
CA PRO A 52 2.75 -4.71 7.36
C PRO A 52 3.51 -5.13 6.09
N ILE A 53 4.82 -5.43 6.17
CA ILE A 53 5.56 -6.04 5.04
C ILE A 53 4.98 -7.41 4.72
N PHE A 54 4.77 -8.25 5.73
CA PHE A 54 4.19 -9.58 5.56
C PHE A 54 2.76 -9.53 5.03
N LEU A 55 1.93 -8.61 5.53
CA LEU A 55 0.58 -8.40 5.01
C LEU A 55 0.58 -7.86 3.56
N THR A 56 1.59 -7.08 3.19
CA THR A 56 1.80 -6.66 1.78
C THR A 56 2.21 -7.85 0.91
N PHE A 57 3.01 -8.77 1.42
CA PHE A 57 3.33 -10.01 0.71
C PHE A 57 2.06 -10.87 0.52
N ILE A 58 1.23 -11.02 1.56
CA ILE A 58 -0.05 -11.72 1.45
C ILE A 58 -0.96 -11.05 0.42
N SER A 59 -1.02 -9.71 0.37
CA SER A 59 -1.82 -9.02 -0.64
C SER A 59 -1.34 -9.37 -2.05
N LEU A 60 -0.04 -9.38 -2.31
CA LEU A 60 0.52 -9.82 -3.60
C LEU A 60 0.15 -11.27 -3.96
N LEU A 61 0.06 -12.17 -2.98
CA LEU A 61 -0.40 -13.54 -3.23
C LEU A 61 -1.89 -13.59 -3.59
N ILE A 62 -2.72 -12.83 -2.88
CA ILE A 62 -4.16 -12.75 -3.13
C ILE A 62 -4.44 -12.07 -4.49
N ALA A 63 -3.59 -11.13 -4.91
CA ALA A 63 -3.72 -10.41 -6.17
C ALA A 63 -3.76 -11.35 -7.40
N LYS A 64 -3.13 -12.54 -7.31
CA LYS A 64 -3.16 -13.56 -8.37
C LYS A 64 -4.56 -14.04 -8.72
N PHE A 65 -5.45 -14.04 -7.72
CA PHE A 65 -6.84 -14.52 -7.83
C PHE A 65 -7.84 -13.42 -8.17
N LEU A 66 -7.39 -12.17 -8.36
CA LEU A 66 -8.25 -11.10 -8.88
C LEU A 66 -8.67 -11.38 -10.33
N SER A 67 -9.73 -10.71 -10.76
CA SER A 67 -10.19 -10.78 -12.15
C SER A 67 -9.09 -10.34 -13.10
N LYS A 68 -8.89 -11.11 -14.18
CA LYS A 68 -8.03 -10.70 -15.29
C LYS A 68 -8.67 -9.54 -16.02
N ASP A 69 -7.86 -8.61 -16.46
CA ASP A 69 -8.27 -7.53 -17.36
C ASP A 69 -7.18 -7.36 -18.42
N ASN A 70 -7.47 -6.61 -19.49
CA ASN A 70 -6.50 -6.34 -20.54
C ASN A 70 -6.62 -4.88 -20.98
N ILE A 71 -5.48 -4.19 -21.10
CA ILE A 71 -5.42 -2.88 -21.73
C ILE A 71 -4.89 -3.10 -23.14
N SER A 72 -5.68 -2.72 -24.14
CA SER A 72 -5.34 -2.89 -25.55
C SER A 72 -4.13 -2.06 -25.98
N LEU A 73 -3.29 -2.65 -26.82
CA LEU A 73 -2.20 -1.98 -27.53
C LEU A 73 -2.67 -0.66 -28.15
N GLY A 74 -1.82 0.37 -28.05
CA GLY A 74 -2.07 1.67 -28.67
C GLY A 74 -3.12 2.55 -28.00
N THR A 75 -3.80 2.07 -26.93
CA THR A 75 -4.74 2.91 -26.17
C THR A 75 -4.09 3.79 -25.12
N ILE A 76 -2.79 3.64 -24.86
CA ILE A 76 -2.06 4.43 -23.88
C ILE A 76 -1.48 5.67 -24.58
N LYS A 77 -1.91 6.85 -24.16
CA LYS A 77 -1.46 8.15 -24.66
C LYS A 77 -0.21 8.64 -23.92
N SER A 78 -0.19 8.53 -22.60
CA SER A 78 0.96 8.95 -21.78
C SER A 78 1.15 8.08 -20.55
N ILE A 79 2.40 8.07 -20.06
CA ILE A 79 2.83 7.37 -18.85
C ILE A 79 3.46 8.41 -17.93
N GLU A 80 3.00 8.47 -16.68
CA GLU A 80 3.53 9.36 -15.63
C GLU A 80 3.93 8.52 -14.42
N GLN A 81 5.15 8.68 -13.92
CA GLN A 81 5.61 7.96 -12.74
C GLN A 81 5.03 8.57 -11.47
N ALA A 82 4.41 7.74 -10.63
CA ALA A 82 3.68 8.16 -9.45
C ALA A 82 4.34 7.70 -8.13
N ASN A 83 5.60 7.26 -8.17
CA ASN A 83 6.29 6.74 -6.98
C ASN A 83 6.34 7.74 -5.83
N ASN A 84 6.41 9.06 -6.08
CA ASN A 84 6.51 10.02 -4.99
C ASN A 84 5.16 10.51 -4.45
N ALA A 85 4.05 10.10 -5.08
CA ALA A 85 2.72 10.58 -4.74
C ALA A 85 2.24 10.12 -3.35
N PHE A 86 2.85 9.09 -2.76
CA PHE A 86 2.53 8.62 -1.42
C PHE A 86 3.17 9.47 -0.30
N LEU A 87 4.31 10.12 -0.56
CA LEU A 87 5.15 10.72 0.48
C LEU A 87 4.39 11.72 1.36
N PRO A 88 3.60 12.67 0.83
CA PRO A 88 2.86 13.62 1.68
C PRO A 88 1.87 12.93 2.61
N SER A 89 1.20 11.86 2.13
CA SER A 89 0.22 11.12 2.94
C SER A 89 0.89 10.40 4.12
N TYR A 90 2.02 9.73 3.87
CA TYR A 90 2.76 9.03 4.93
C TYR A 90 3.41 9.97 5.92
N LEU A 91 3.95 11.11 5.46
CA LEU A 91 4.43 12.15 6.38
C LEU A 91 3.28 12.65 7.28
N GLY A 92 2.09 12.86 6.71
CA GLY A 92 0.89 13.19 7.48
C GLY A 92 0.57 12.13 8.54
N TYR A 93 0.57 10.84 8.16
CA TYR A 93 0.33 9.74 9.10
C TYR A 93 1.38 9.71 10.23
N PHE A 94 2.66 9.90 9.91
CA PHE A 94 3.72 9.88 10.90
C PHE A 94 3.60 11.04 11.88
N PHE A 95 3.30 12.26 11.41
CA PHE A 95 3.07 13.40 12.29
C PHE A 95 1.87 13.17 13.21
N VAL A 96 0.76 12.65 12.68
CA VAL A 96 -0.41 12.29 13.51
C VAL A 96 -0.03 11.25 14.58
N ALA A 97 0.64 10.17 14.20
CA ALA A 97 1.04 9.11 15.13
C ALA A 97 1.98 9.62 16.24
N LEU A 98 2.91 10.52 15.89
CA LEU A 98 3.85 11.09 16.86
C LEU A 98 3.19 12.14 17.77
N SER A 99 2.25 12.93 17.26
CA SER A 99 1.63 14.04 17.98
C SER A 99 0.47 13.63 18.88
N VAL A 100 -0.27 12.57 18.56
CA VAL A 100 -1.45 12.17 19.35
C VAL A 100 -1.03 11.54 20.69
N PRO A 101 -1.43 12.10 21.85
CA PRO A 101 -1.01 11.58 23.15
C PRO A 101 -1.76 10.29 23.55
N TYR A 102 -3.07 10.22 23.30
CA TYR A 102 -3.95 9.17 23.80
C TYR A 102 -4.29 8.13 22.73
N VAL A 103 -4.39 6.86 23.13
CA VAL A 103 -4.67 5.74 22.22
C VAL A 103 -6.08 5.83 21.63
N ASP A 104 -7.06 6.26 22.41
CA ASP A 104 -8.45 6.36 21.97
C ASP A 104 -8.61 7.39 20.84
N THR A 105 -7.89 8.51 20.94
CA THR A 105 -7.83 9.53 19.88
C THR A 105 -7.19 8.95 18.62
N LEU A 106 -6.13 8.16 18.74
CA LEU A 106 -5.51 7.50 17.59
C LEU A 106 -6.48 6.53 16.92
N ILE A 107 -7.19 5.70 17.70
CA ILE A 107 -8.18 4.75 17.16
C ILE A 107 -9.25 5.50 16.37
N PHE A 108 -9.76 6.61 16.91
CA PHE A 108 -10.77 7.42 16.22
C PHE A 108 -10.23 8.02 14.91
N VAL A 109 -9.03 8.63 14.94
CA VAL A 109 -8.40 9.20 13.75
C VAL A 109 -8.08 8.11 12.72
N PHE A 110 -7.57 6.97 13.15
CA PHE A 110 -7.31 5.81 12.30
C PHE A 110 -8.59 5.32 11.62
N ALA A 111 -9.70 5.23 12.35
CA ALA A 111 -10.98 4.80 11.79
C ALA A 111 -11.47 5.76 10.69
N ILE A 112 -11.36 7.07 10.91
CA ILE A 112 -11.71 8.09 9.90
C ILE A 112 -10.84 7.95 8.65
N LEU A 113 -9.51 7.89 8.85
CA LEU A 113 -8.56 7.70 7.75
C LEU A 113 -8.84 6.41 6.98
N PHE A 114 -9.07 5.31 7.69
CA PHE A 114 -9.36 4.02 7.10
C PHE A 114 -10.63 4.05 6.25
N VAL A 115 -11.73 4.61 6.76
CA VAL A 115 -13.00 4.73 6.04
C VAL A 115 -12.83 5.58 4.79
N PHE A 116 -12.19 6.75 4.88
CA PHE A 116 -11.98 7.61 3.72
C PHE A 116 -11.05 6.96 2.69
N THR A 117 -9.96 6.34 3.11
CA THR A 117 -9.07 5.60 2.19
C THR A 117 -9.81 4.44 1.52
N PHE A 118 -10.68 3.73 2.25
CA PHE A 118 -11.47 2.63 1.69
C PHE A 118 -12.52 3.09 0.68
N LEU A 119 -13.24 4.18 1.00
CA LEU A 119 -14.32 4.73 0.16
C LEU A 119 -13.78 5.47 -1.06
N SER A 120 -12.71 6.26 -0.88
CA SER A 120 -12.13 7.07 -1.94
C SER A 120 -11.56 6.19 -3.05
N GLN A 121 -10.99 5.03 -2.71
CA GLN A 121 -10.35 4.10 -3.64
C GLN A 121 -9.27 4.71 -4.53
N THR A 122 -8.94 5.99 -4.32
CA THR A 122 -8.24 6.80 -5.31
C THR A 122 -6.81 6.33 -5.43
N LEU A 123 -6.18 5.89 -4.33
CA LEU A 123 -4.78 5.50 -4.36
C LEU A 123 -4.49 4.50 -3.25
N TYR A 124 -4.48 3.21 -3.57
CA TYR A 124 -3.89 2.17 -2.73
C TYR A 124 -2.36 2.26 -2.75
N PHE A 125 -1.82 3.46 -2.47
CA PHE A 125 -0.40 3.69 -2.34
C PHE A 125 0.07 3.06 -1.04
N ASN A 126 0.54 1.83 -1.13
CA ASN A 126 1.31 1.21 -0.08
C ASN A 126 2.79 1.20 -0.52
N PRO A 127 3.66 2.07 0.03
CA PRO A 127 5.06 2.17 -0.36
C PRO A 127 5.83 0.89 -0.07
N LEU A 128 5.29 -0.01 0.76
CA LEU A 128 5.88 -1.34 0.97
C LEU A 128 5.88 -2.18 -0.31
N PHE A 129 5.03 -1.88 -1.31
CA PHE A 129 5.14 -2.48 -2.65
C PHE A 129 6.49 -2.19 -3.32
N LEU A 130 7.14 -1.05 -3.01
CA LEU A 130 8.47 -0.73 -3.52
C LEU A 130 9.54 -1.73 -3.03
N ILE A 131 9.39 -2.26 -1.81
CA ILE A 131 10.28 -3.31 -1.26
C ILE A 131 10.23 -4.57 -2.13
N PHE A 132 9.07 -4.84 -2.74
CA PHE A 132 8.85 -5.95 -3.68
C PHE A 132 9.14 -5.57 -5.14
N LYS A 133 9.81 -4.43 -5.38
CA LYS A 133 10.19 -3.88 -6.70
C LYS A 133 9.02 -3.46 -7.59
N TYR A 134 7.84 -3.24 -7.02
CA TYR A 134 6.75 -2.63 -7.78
C TYR A 134 6.95 -1.13 -7.86
N HIS A 135 6.53 -0.56 -8.99
CA HIS A 135 6.48 0.85 -9.27
C HIS A 135 5.04 1.25 -9.59
N PHE A 136 4.78 2.54 -9.38
CA PHE A 136 3.46 3.13 -9.57
C PHE A 136 3.48 4.07 -10.75
N TYR A 137 2.49 3.94 -11.63
CA TYR A 137 2.33 4.75 -12.81
C TYR A 137 0.89 5.21 -12.97
N TYR A 138 0.69 6.46 -13.40
CA TYR A 138 -0.55 6.86 -14.04
C TYR A 138 -0.41 6.68 -15.54
N LEU A 139 -1.35 5.98 -16.12
CA LEU A 139 -1.52 5.85 -17.56
C LEU A 139 -2.71 6.70 -17.97
N THR A 140 -2.52 7.59 -18.93
CA THR A 140 -3.64 8.29 -19.56
C THR A 140 -3.95 7.59 -20.87
N THR A 141 -5.21 7.16 -21.04
CA THR A 141 -5.65 6.52 -22.27
C THR A 141 -5.93 7.55 -23.37
N THR A 142 -6.11 7.10 -24.61
CA THR A 142 -6.54 7.95 -25.74
C THR A 142 -7.88 8.62 -25.50
N ASN A 143 -8.72 8.07 -24.62
CA ASN A 143 -10.00 8.63 -24.22
C ASN A 143 -9.90 9.54 -22.97
N GLU A 144 -8.69 10.00 -22.62
CA GLU A 144 -8.40 10.85 -21.45
C GLU A 144 -8.75 10.22 -20.10
N ILE A 145 -8.99 8.90 -20.04
CA ILE A 145 -9.19 8.18 -18.77
C ILE A 145 -7.82 7.97 -18.12
N LYS A 146 -7.66 8.44 -16.88
CA LYS A 146 -6.48 8.20 -16.05
C LYS A 146 -6.64 6.90 -15.27
N ILE A 147 -5.73 5.96 -15.52
CA ILE A 147 -5.67 4.64 -14.90
C ILE A 147 -4.41 4.58 -14.03
N PHE A 148 -4.51 3.94 -12.87
CA PHE A 148 -3.40 3.71 -11.97
C PHE A 148 -2.90 2.27 -12.08
N ILE A 149 -1.61 2.09 -12.36
CA ILE A 149 -0.97 0.78 -12.54
C ILE A 149 0.16 0.57 -11.56
N ILE A 150 0.15 -0.64 -10.98
CA ILE A 150 1.19 -1.18 -10.12
C ILE A 150 1.91 -2.29 -10.90
N THR A 151 3.19 -2.11 -11.28
CA THR A 151 3.95 -3.10 -12.07
C THR A 151 5.40 -3.17 -11.62
N ARG A 152 6.06 -4.33 -11.80
CA ARG A 152 7.53 -4.45 -11.61
C ARG A 152 8.32 -3.94 -12.80
N ARG A 153 7.67 -3.77 -13.95
CA ARG A 153 8.31 -3.35 -15.20
C ARG A 153 8.52 -1.85 -15.20
N ILE A 154 9.61 -1.42 -15.83
CA ILE A 154 9.87 0.00 -16.06
C ILE A 154 9.16 0.40 -17.36
N LEU A 155 8.08 1.17 -17.23
CA LEU A 155 7.33 1.68 -18.37
C LEU A 155 7.99 2.95 -18.91
N LYS A 156 8.38 2.94 -20.19
CA LYS A 156 9.03 4.09 -20.86
C LYS A 156 8.35 4.50 -22.16
N ASP A 157 7.82 3.55 -22.92
CA ASP A 157 7.20 3.79 -24.22
C ASP A 157 5.69 3.50 -24.18
N PRO A 158 4.81 4.52 -24.28
CA PRO A 158 3.37 4.34 -24.29
C PRO A 158 2.87 3.41 -25.41
N LYS A 159 3.50 3.42 -26.58
CA LYS A 159 2.99 2.72 -27.76
C LYS A 159 3.25 1.21 -27.74
N ASN A 160 4.32 0.80 -27.07
CA ASN A 160 4.74 -0.61 -26.95
C ASN A 160 4.49 -1.19 -25.55
N THR A 161 3.62 -0.56 -24.76
CA THR A 161 3.27 -1.06 -23.42
C THR A 161 2.05 -1.96 -23.49
N GLU A 162 2.27 -3.25 -23.21
CA GLU A 162 1.25 -4.27 -23.04
C GLU A 162 1.37 -4.94 -21.68
N PHE A 163 0.26 -5.50 -21.17
CA PHE A 163 0.23 -6.19 -19.89
C PHE A 163 -0.36 -7.59 -20.05
N GLU A 164 0.46 -8.63 -19.92
CA GLU A 164 0.02 -10.03 -20.06
C GLU A 164 -0.72 -10.54 -18.82
N GLN A 165 -0.29 -10.10 -17.63
CA GLN A 165 -0.82 -10.56 -16.35
C GLN A 165 -1.46 -9.43 -15.57
N LEU A 166 -2.28 -8.62 -16.25
CA LEU A 166 -3.02 -7.56 -15.60
C LEU A 166 -4.19 -8.13 -14.77
N ARG A 167 -4.35 -7.55 -13.58
CA ARG A 167 -5.35 -7.91 -12.59
C ARG A 167 -6.06 -6.66 -12.12
N ARG A 168 -7.39 -6.68 -12.11
CA ARG A 168 -8.22 -5.54 -11.72
C ARG A 168 -8.42 -5.49 -10.21
N ILE A 169 -8.10 -4.35 -9.60
CA ILE A 169 -8.33 -4.06 -8.18
C ILE A 169 -9.67 -3.32 -8.02
N ASN A 170 -9.85 -2.24 -8.79
CA ASN A 170 -11.09 -1.48 -8.95
C ASN A 170 -11.19 -0.99 -10.40
N ASP A 171 -12.11 -0.08 -10.69
CA ASP A 171 -12.40 0.37 -12.06
C ASP A 171 -11.25 1.15 -12.71
N PHE A 172 -10.38 1.78 -11.91
CA PHE A 172 -9.29 2.63 -12.38
C PHE A 172 -7.92 2.18 -11.88
N THR A 173 -7.82 1.07 -11.15
CA THR A 173 -6.59 0.60 -10.51
C THR A 173 -6.34 -0.85 -10.85
N PHE A 174 -5.14 -1.11 -11.37
CA PHE A 174 -4.72 -2.43 -11.82
C PHE A 174 -3.33 -2.77 -11.28
N ILE A 175 -3.09 -4.07 -11.14
CA ILE A 175 -1.78 -4.62 -10.80
C ILE A 175 -1.35 -5.59 -11.90
N ASP A 176 -0.14 -5.40 -12.40
CA ASP A 176 0.52 -6.28 -13.34
C ASP A 176 1.44 -7.23 -12.57
N LEU A 177 1.21 -8.53 -12.72
CA LEU A 177 1.98 -9.58 -12.03
C LEU A 177 3.15 -10.11 -12.87
N THR A 178 3.36 -9.57 -14.07
CA THR A 178 4.50 -9.88 -14.92
C THR A 178 5.80 -9.51 -14.21
N LYS A 179 6.81 -10.37 -14.32
CA LYS A 179 8.11 -10.21 -13.64
C LYS A 179 9.06 -9.31 -14.41
#